data_AF-A0A0M2LFZ6-F1
#
_entry.id   AF-A0A0M2LFZ6-F1
#
_cell.length_a   1.000
_cell.length_b   1.000
_cell.length_c   1.000
_cell.angle_alpha   90.00
_cell.angle_beta   90.00
_cell.angle_gamma   90.00
#
_symmetry.space_group_name_H-M   'P 1'
#
loop_
_entity.id
_entity.type
_entity.pdbx_description
1 polymer ?
#
loop_
_entity_poly.entity_id
_entity_poly.type
_entity_poly.pdbx_seq_one_letter_code
_entity_poly.pdbx_strand_id
1 'polypeptide(L)'
;MTAEIGWSFLRSRRWLGYFALFVIFAVACVLLGNWQFERRAEARAEINRLDANYAATAVPIDEIVTDPAKFDEDRMKWHPVELRGEYIGETYLARNRPGEGRVGSDLIQAFKLDDGRVFFIDRGWVPVDGNQAVPKDLPRGPEGEIEVQARLRASEPSIAGRSSTGHTVASIDVPELVELAGVTGEVYSASYGQLISENPSAKTGTLPPKPELDEGPHLSYALQWYVFILIALIGVGYAARQEYRTLNADGETVRRQDERSARRKQRRGPSDADEEDAMLDA
;
A
#
# COMPACT_ATOMS: atom_id res chain seq x y z
N MET A 1 -38.95 55.49 9.97
CA MET A 1 -37.90 54.71 9.29
C MET A 1 -36.91 54.29 10.34
N THR A 2 -36.96 53.03 10.76
CA THR A 2 -35.94 52.45 11.64
C THR A 2 -34.63 52.35 10.86
N ALA A 3 -33.53 52.80 11.45
CA ALA A 3 -32.21 52.73 10.81
C ALA A 3 -31.83 51.25 10.63
N GLU A 4 -31.51 50.85 9.39
CA GLU A 4 -31.03 49.50 9.12
C GLU A 4 -29.69 49.27 9.83
N ILE A 5 -29.58 48.12 10.49
CA ILE A 5 -28.38 47.71 11.21
C ILE A 5 -27.40 47.11 10.19
N GLY A 6 -26.27 47.79 9.99
CA GLY A 6 -25.17 47.27 9.16
C GLY A 6 -24.47 46.05 9.78
N TRP A 7 -23.39 45.58 9.14
CA TRP A 7 -22.62 44.40 9.59
C TRP A 7 -21.77 44.60 10.86
N SER A 8 -21.98 45.67 11.62
CA SER A 8 -21.20 45.97 12.83
C SER A 8 -21.36 44.91 13.93
N PHE A 9 -22.48 44.17 13.94
CA PHE A 9 -22.74 43.08 14.89
C PHE A 9 -21.72 41.93 14.79
N LEU A 10 -21.04 41.77 13.65
CA LEU A 10 -19.94 40.80 13.47
C LEU A 10 -18.75 41.08 14.39
N ARG A 11 -18.62 42.32 14.91
CA ARG A 11 -17.59 42.68 15.90
C ARG A 11 -18.00 42.34 17.34
N SER A 12 -19.21 41.82 17.56
CA SER A 12 -19.64 41.41 18.90
C SER A 12 -18.79 40.24 19.42
N ARG A 13 -18.65 40.14 20.75
CA ARG A 13 -17.89 39.05 21.41
C ARG A 13 -18.36 37.67 20.98
N ARG A 14 -19.67 37.51 20.71
CA ARG A 14 -20.27 36.26 20.21
C ARG A 14 -19.74 35.89 18.83
N TRP A 15 -19.78 36.83 17.89
CA TRP A 15 -19.28 36.61 16.52
C TRP A 15 -17.77 36.43 16.45
N LEU A 16 -17.02 37.18 17.26
CA LEU A 16 -15.58 36.94 17.43
C LEU A 16 -15.30 35.54 17.97
N GLY A 17 -16.13 35.03 18.88
CA GLY A 17 -16.06 33.64 19.36
C GLY A 17 -16.29 32.61 18.24
N TYR A 18 -17.30 32.82 17.38
CA TYR A 18 -17.55 31.93 16.24
C TYR A 18 -16.42 31.97 15.21
N PHE A 19 -15.87 33.15 14.91
CA PHE A 19 -14.71 33.26 14.02
C PHE A 19 -13.47 32.59 14.63
N ALA A 20 -13.22 32.78 15.93
CA ALA A 20 -12.11 32.13 16.62
C ALA A 20 -12.25 30.60 16.58
N LEU A 21 -13.45 30.07 16.86
CA LEU A 21 -13.73 28.64 16.77
C LEU A 21 -13.54 28.11 15.35
N PHE A 22 -14.03 28.83 14.34
CA PHE A 22 -13.81 28.48 12.94
C PHE A 22 -12.33 28.44 12.59
N VAL A 23 -11.55 29.44 13.00
CA VAL A 23 -10.10 29.49 12.75
C VAL A 23 -9.39 28.31 13.41
N ILE A 24 -9.70 28.01 14.68
CA ILE A 24 -9.12 26.85 15.39
C ILE A 24 -9.47 25.54 14.66
N PHE A 25 -10.74 25.36 14.29
CA PHE A 25 -11.20 24.20 13.55
C PHE A 25 -10.52 24.08 12.17
N ALA A 26 -10.39 25.18 11.45
CA ALA A 26 -9.75 25.21 10.14
C ALA A 26 -8.26 24.87 10.25
N VAL A 27 -7.55 25.42 11.25
CA VAL A 27 -6.15 25.06 11.53
C VAL A 27 -6.02 23.56 11.83
N ALA A 28 -6.89 23.01 12.68
CA ALA A 28 -6.88 21.57 12.98
C ALA A 28 -7.09 20.72 11.71
N CYS A 29 -8.05 21.10 10.86
CA CYS A 29 -8.30 20.41 9.58
C CYS A 29 -7.10 20.50 8.63
N VAL A 30 -6.42 21.66 8.55
CA VAL A 30 -5.20 21.80 7.73
C VAL A 30 -4.09 20.89 8.25
N LEU A 31 -3.87 20.84 9.56
CA LEU A 31 -2.86 19.97 10.17
C LEU A 31 -3.16 18.49 9.87
N LEU A 32 -4.42 18.06 9.98
CA LEU A 32 -4.84 16.70 9.67
C LEU A 32 -4.75 16.38 8.17
N GLY A 33 -5.09 17.33 7.30
CA GLY A 33 -4.93 17.20 5.85
C GLY A 33 -3.47 17.05 5.44
N ASN A 34 -2.58 17.87 6.02
CA ASN A 34 -1.13 17.79 5.79
C ASN A 34 -0.56 16.46 6.28
N TRP A 35 -0.97 16.00 7.47
CA TRP A 35 -0.56 14.69 7.99
C TRP A 35 -0.94 13.54 7.04
N GLN A 36 -2.13 13.59 6.41
CA GLN A 36 -2.52 12.61 5.39
C GLN A 36 -1.64 12.68 4.14
N PHE A 37 -1.23 13.88 3.70
CA PHE A 37 -0.29 14.01 2.59
C PHE A 37 1.10 13.45 2.91
N GLU A 38 1.59 13.62 4.14
CA GLU A 38 2.86 13.04 4.59
C GLU A 38 2.80 11.50 4.55
N ARG A 39 1.73 10.90 5.10
CA ARG A 39 1.51 9.45 5.02
C ARG A 39 1.46 8.94 3.59
N ARG A 40 0.78 9.67 2.70
CA ARG A 40 0.75 9.34 1.27
C ARG A 40 2.15 9.41 0.65
N ALA A 41 2.92 10.44 0.97
CA ALA A 41 4.27 10.61 0.42
C ALA A 41 5.20 9.46 0.83
N GLU A 42 5.08 8.98 2.07
CA GLU A 42 5.81 7.80 2.55
C GLU A 42 5.39 6.52 1.83
N ALA A 43 4.08 6.26 1.72
CA ALA A 43 3.56 5.12 0.97
C ALA A 43 4.05 5.16 -0.49
N ARG A 44 4.03 6.35 -1.11
CA ARG A 44 4.49 6.53 -2.48
C ARG A 44 6.00 6.34 -2.62
N ALA A 45 6.79 6.77 -1.64
CA ALA A 45 8.23 6.55 -1.65
C ALA A 45 8.54 5.04 -1.62
N GLU A 46 7.80 4.27 -0.81
CA GLU A 46 7.94 2.81 -0.76
C GLU A 46 7.56 2.13 -2.07
N ILE A 47 6.42 2.52 -2.66
CA ILE A 47 5.99 2.04 -3.98
C ILE A 47 7.05 2.33 -5.04
N ASN A 48 7.57 3.56 -5.06
CA ASN A 48 8.57 3.95 -6.04
C ASN A 48 9.90 3.16 -5.85
N ARG A 49 10.30 2.86 -4.61
CA ARG A 49 11.46 1.98 -4.33
C ARG A 49 11.23 0.57 -4.85
N LEU A 50 10.07 -0.03 -4.53
CA LEU A 50 9.67 -1.32 -5.07
C LEU A 50 9.73 -1.31 -6.60
N ASP A 51 9.10 -0.33 -7.24
CA ASP A 51 9.03 -0.22 -8.69
C ASP A 51 10.42 -0.07 -9.32
N ALA A 52 11.29 0.74 -8.72
CA ALA A 52 12.66 0.93 -9.17
C ALA A 52 13.47 -0.36 -9.07
N ASN A 53 13.42 -1.06 -7.93
CA ASN A 53 14.14 -2.32 -7.75
C ASN A 53 13.58 -3.40 -8.68
N TYR A 54 12.26 -3.49 -8.83
CA TYR A 54 11.61 -4.51 -9.68
C TYR A 54 11.90 -4.31 -11.18
N ALA A 55 12.14 -3.06 -11.61
CA ALA A 55 12.46 -2.69 -12.99
C ALA A 55 13.97 -2.54 -13.26
N ALA A 56 14.82 -2.71 -12.24
CA ALA A 56 16.26 -2.62 -12.40
C ALA A 56 16.79 -3.71 -13.35
N THR A 57 17.96 -3.46 -13.95
CA THR A 57 18.67 -4.50 -14.70
C THR A 57 19.30 -5.48 -13.72
N ALA A 58 19.26 -6.78 -14.04
CA ALA A 58 19.91 -7.79 -13.22
C ALA A 58 21.42 -7.55 -13.19
N VAL A 59 22.03 -7.70 -12.02
CA VAL A 59 23.49 -7.56 -11.81
C VAL A 59 24.02 -8.80 -11.08
N PRO A 60 25.31 -9.14 -11.20
CA PRO A 60 25.91 -10.20 -10.39
C PRO A 60 25.60 -10.02 -8.90
N ILE A 61 25.24 -11.11 -8.21
CA ILE A 61 24.79 -11.05 -6.80
C ILE A 61 25.80 -10.38 -5.86
N ASP A 62 27.10 -10.50 -6.13
CA ASP A 62 28.19 -9.96 -5.33
C ASP A 62 28.37 -8.44 -5.46
N GLU A 63 27.86 -7.82 -6.52
CA GLU A 63 27.83 -6.36 -6.67
C GLU A 63 26.81 -5.69 -5.73
N ILE A 64 25.73 -6.40 -5.40
CA ILE A 64 24.66 -5.87 -4.56
C ILE A 64 24.70 -6.41 -3.13
N VAL A 65 24.92 -7.72 -2.95
CA VAL A 65 25.02 -8.36 -1.63
C VAL A 65 26.49 -8.47 -1.23
N THR A 66 27.01 -7.37 -0.67
CA THR A 66 28.43 -7.27 -0.24
C THR A 66 28.72 -8.01 1.07
N ASP A 67 27.70 -8.19 1.92
CA ASP A 67 27.79 -8.92 3.19
C ASP A 67 26.72 -10.02 3.18
N PRO A 68 27.10 -11.30 2.97
CA PRO A 68 26.15 -12.42 2.87
C PRO A 68 25.23 -12.59 4.08
N ALA A 69 25.62 -12.04 5.24
CA ALA A 69 24.87 -12.12 6.49
C ALA A 69 23.98 -10.90 6.77
N LYS A 70 23.85 -9.96 5.82
CA LYS A 70 22.98 -8.77 5.96
C LYS A 70 22.07 -8.58 4.77
N PHE A 71 20.89 -8.05 5.06
CA PHE A 71 19.91 -7.67 4.04
C PHE A 71 19.51 -6.21 4.23
N ASP A 72 19.77 -5.39 3.22
CA ASP A 72 19.29 -4.02 3.14
C ASP A 72 17.94 -4.01 2.42
N GLU A 73 16.85 -3.81 3.17
CA GLU A 73 15.49 -3.84 2.59
C GLU A 73 15.28 -2.78 1.51
N ASP A 74 15.88 -1.59 1.64
CA ASP A 74 15.66 -0.50 0.70
C ASP A 74 16.39 -0.78 -0.63
N ARG A 75 17.61 -1.30 -0.56
CA ARG A 75 18.47 -1.54 -1.73
C ARG A 75 18.25 -2.90 -2.39
N MET A 76 18.08 -3.95 -1.59
CA MET A 76 18.15 -5.33 -2.08
C MET A 76 16.77 -5.91 -2.39
N LYS A 77 15.74 -5.57 -1.61
CA LYS A 77 14.42 -6.18 -1.74
C LYS A 77 13.85 -5.99 -3.15
N TRP A 78 13.53 -7.12 -3.78
CA TRP A 78 13.02 -7.23 -5.15
C TRP A 78 14.00 -6.89 -6.27
N HIS A 79 15.24 -6.50 -5.95
CA HIS A 79 16.25 -6.22 -6.97
C HIS A 79 16.62 -7.53 -7.68
N PRO A 80 16.60 -7.56 -9.03
CA PRO A 80 17.04 -8.73 -9.77
C PRO A 80 18.55 -8.90 -9.67
N VAL A 81 18.99 -10.14 -9.53
CA VAL A 81 20.39 -10.55 -9.55
C VAL A 81 20.60 -11.69 -10.53
N GLU A 82 21.81 -11.75 -11.08
CA GLU A 82 22.30 -12.84 -11.90
C GLU A 82 23.20 -13.76 -11.07
N LEU A 83 23.00 -15.06 -11.26
CA LEU A 83 23.69 -16.13 -10.58
C LEU A 83 24.20 -17.11 -11.64
N ARG A 84 25.40 -17.64 -11.44
CA ARG A 84 26.00 -18.69 -12.27
C ARG A 84 26.53 -19.80 -11.39
N GLY A 85 26.28 -21.04 -11.77
CA GLY A 85 26.63 -22.22 -10.98
C GLY A 85 25.67 -23.37 -11.20
N GLU A 86 25.47 -24.21 -10.20
CA GLU A 86 24.69 -25.45 -10.32
C GLU A 86 23.70 -25.61 -9.16
N TYR A 87 22.52 -26.16 -9.43
CA TYR A 87 21.63 -26.62 -8.38
C TYR A 87 22.22 -27.83 -7.66
N ILE A 88 22.17 -27.82 -6.33
CA ILE A 88 22.72 -28.91 -5.51
C ILE A 88 21.67 -29.43 -4.52
N GLY A 89 21.83 -30.70 -4.13
CA GLY A 89 21.00 -31.33 -3.12
C GLY A 89 19.55 -31.54 -3.54
N GLU A 90 18.72 -31.82 -2.54
CA GLU A 90 17.29 -32.08 -2.68
C GLU A 90 16.48 -30.78 -2.65
N THR A 91 15.22 -30.88 -3.10
CA THR A 91 14.28 -29.77 -3.05
C THR A 91 13.52 -29.74 -1.73
N TYR A 92 13.26 -28.55 -1.21
CA TYR A 92 12.48 -28.27 -0.01
C TYR A 92 11.14 -27.62 -0.36
N LEU A 93 10.17 -27.76 0.53
CA LEU A 93 8.87 -27.11 0.42
C LEU A 93 8.62 -26.20 1.62
N ALA A 94 8.47 -24.90 1.39
CA ALA A 94 7.90 -24.02 2.39
C ALA A 94 6.38 -24.12 2.33
N ARG A 95 5.77 -24.76 3.33
CA ARG A 95 4.33 -25.06 3.35
C ARG A 95 3.46 -23.85 3.69
N ASN A 96 2.16 -23.99 3.48
CA ASN A 96 1.13 -22.98 3.80
C ASN A 96 1.27 -21.68 3.00
N ARG A 97 1.70 -21.78 1.74
CA ARG A 97 1.85 -20.65 0.83
C ARG A 97 0.56 -20.43 0.05
N PRO A 98 -0.02 -19.23 0.06
CA PRO A 98 -1.17 -18.92 -0.78
C PRO A 98 -0.73 -18.83 -2.24
N GLY A 99 -1.45 -19.51 -3.14
CA GLY A 99 -1.20 -19.46 -4.58
C GLY A 99 -2.40 -19.99 -5.37
N GLU A 100 -2.71 -19.35 -6.49
CA GLU A 100 -3.80 -19.75 -7.40
C GLU A 100 -5.17 -19.99 -6.70
N GLY A 101 -5.48 -19.20 -5.67
CA GLY A 101 -6.75 -19.31 -4.92
C GLY A 101 -6.84 -20.46 -3.93
N ARG A 102 -5.73 -21.15 -3.65
CA ARG A 102 -5.64 -22.26 -2.67
C ARG A 102 -4.34 -22.18 -1.86
N VAL A 103 -4.19 -23.10 -0.91
CA VAL A 103 -2.96 -23.28 -0.14
C VAL A 103 -2.09 -24.34 -0.81
N GLY A 104 -0.80 -24.05 -0.93
CA GLY A 104 0.22 -24.95 -1.47
C GLY A 104 1.57 -24.70 -0.79
N SER A 105 2.65 -24.88 -1.53
CA SER A 105 4.02 -24.74 -1.01
C SER A 105 4.94 -24.10 -2.04
N ASP A 106 5.94 -23.35 -1.58
CA ASP A 106 7.01 -22.82 -2.44
C ASP A 106 8.16 -23.83 -2.55
N LEU A 107 8.70 -23.98 -3.76
CA LEU A 107 9.71 -24.97 -4.10
C LEU A 107 11.11 -24.37 -3.96
N ILE A 108 11.86 -24.74 -2.92
CA ILE A 108 13.19 -24.16 -2.65
C ILE A 108 14.29 -25.15 -2.95
N GLN A 109 15.33 -24.73 -3.67
CA GLN A 109 16.52 -25.55 -3.89
C GLN A 109 17.80 -24.73 -3.67
N ALA A 110 18.83 -25.39 -3.14
CA ALA A 110 20.15 -24.78 -2.98
C ALA A 110 20.85 -24.66 -4.35
N PHE A 111 21.56 -23.57 -4.55
CA PHE A 111 22.30 -23.23 -5.75
C PHE A 111 23.72 -22.86 -5.35
N LYS A 112 24.69 -23.63 -5.84
CA LYS A 112 26.11 -23.40 -5.57
C LYS A 112 26.68 -22.56 -6.70
N LEU A 113 27.16 -21.37 -6.37
CA LEU A 113 27.77 -20.44 -7.30
C LEU A 113 29.17 -20.92 -7.73
N ASP A 114 29.67 -20.38 -8.84
CA ASP A 114 31.00 -20.66 -9.38
C ASP A 114 32.14 -20.36 -8.39
N ASP A 115 31.93 -19.38 -7.50
CA ASP A 115 32.87 -19.02 -6.43
C ASP A 115 32.78 -19.94 -5.19
N GLY A 116 31.88 -20.91 -5.21
CA GLY A 116 31.66 -21.90 -4.17
C GLY A 116 30.65 -21.50 -3.10
N ARG A 117 30.16 -20.26 -3.07
CA ARG A 117 29.11 -19.82 -2.14
C ARG A 117 27.78 -20.48 -2.48
N VAL A 118 26.92 -20.65 -1.49
CA VAL A 118 25.57 -21.20 -1.68
C VAL A 118 24.51 -20.12 -1.51
N PHE A 119 23.53 -20.14 -2.41
CA PHE A 119 22.34 -19.30 -2.39
C PHE A 119 21.09 -20.18 -2.54
N PHE A 120 20.02 -19.88 -1.81
CA PHE A 120 18.77 -20.63 -1.95
C PHE A 120 17.86 -19.93 -2.95
N ILE A 121 17.24 -20.70 -3.83
CA ILE A 121 16.32 -20.20 -4.87
C ILE A 121 14.94 -20.81 -4.64
N ASP A 122 13.95 -19.94 -4.44
CA ASP A 122 12.53 -20.25 -4.58
C ASP A 122 12.19 -20.31 -6.08
N ARG A 123 11.97 -21.52 -6.57
CA ARG A 123 11.62 -21.88 -7.95
C ARG A 123 10.11 -21.88 -8.19
N GLY A 124 9.33 -21.26 -7.31
CA GLY A 124 7.92 -20.98 -7.49
C GLY A 124 6.98 -21.90 -6.72
N TRP A 125 5.71 -21.52 -6.76
CA TRP A 125 4.64 -22.15 -5.99
C TRP A 125 4.11 -23.43 -6.64
N VAL A 126 3.84 -24.45 -5.85
CA VAL A 126 3.21 -25.71 -6.29
C VAL A 126 1.96 -26.02 -5.46
N PRO A 127 0.90 -26.60 -6.07
CA PRO A 127 -0.33 -26.97 -5.37
C PRO A 127 -0.18 -28.28 -4.58
N VAL A 128 0.92 -28.41 -3.85
CA VAL A 128 1.28 -29.59 -3.06
C VAL A 128 1.28 -29.20 -1.59
N ASP A 129 0.59 -29.98 -0.76
CA ASP A 129 0.73 -29.87 0.69
C ASP A 129 2.13 -30.36 1.08
N GLY A 130 2.94 -29.46 1.63
CA GLY A 130 4.31 -29.78 2.02
C GLY A 130 4.40 -30.98 2.96
N ASN A 131 3.38 -31.26 3.78
CA ASN A 131 3.43 -32.41 4.70
C ASN A 131 3.22 -33.76 4.01
N GLN A 132 2.78 -33.78 2.76
CA GLN A 132 2.42 -35.00 2.02
C GLN A 132 3.34 -35.26 0.81
N ALA A 133 4.24 -34.33 0.51
CA ALA A 133 5.14 -34.43 -0.63
C ALA A 133 6.29 -35.41 -0.39
N VAL A 134 6.64 -36.18 -1.42
CA VAL A 134 7.90 -36.93 -1.44
C VAL A 134 8.92 -36.13 -2.27
N PRO A 135 10.10 -35.79 -1.73
CA PRO A 135 11.06 -34.88 -2.37
C PRO A 135 11.46 -35.28 -3.79
N LYS A 136 11.63 -36.59 -4.02
CA LYS A 136 12.02 -37.16 -5.33
C LYS A 136 10.99 -36.90 -6.45
N ASP A 137 9.74 -36.63 -6.10
CA ASP A 137 8.65 -36.39 -7.05
C ASP A 137 8.48 -34.90 -7.36
N LEU A 138 9.22 -34.03 -6.67
CA LEU A 138 9.19 -32.58 -6.87
C LEU A 138 10.03 -32.17 -8.08
N PRO A 139 9.61 -31.12 -8.82
CA PRO A 139 10.46 -30.54 -9.86
C PRO A 139 11.82 -30.15 -9.28
N ARG A 140 12.89 -30.49 -10.00
CA ARG A 140 14.27 -30.09 -9.68
C ARG A 140 14.77 -29.07 -10.70
N GLY A 141 15.79 -28.33 -10.32
CA GLY A 141 16.57 -27.51 -11.23
C GLY A 141 17.16 -28.36 -12.37
N PRO A 142 17.51 -27.74 -13.51
CA PRO A 142 18.26 -28.41 -14.54
C PRO A 142 19.64 -28.83 -14.01
N GLU A 143 20.20 -29.90 -14.58
CA GLU A 143 21.54 -30.38 -14.24
C GLU A 143 22.63 -29.61 -15.01
N GLY A 144 23.81 -29.48 -14.38
CA GLY A 144 24.96 -28.78 -14.95
C GLY A 144 24.97 -27.28 -14.67
N GLU A 145 25.80 -26.55 -15.42
CA GLU A 145 25.99 -25.10 -15.28
C GLU A 145 24.77 -24.32 -15.79
N ILE A 146 24.17 -23.54 -14.90
CA ILE A 146 22.94 -22.78 -15.10
C ILE A 146 23.20 -21.29 -14.86
N GLU A 147 22.64 -20.45 -15.73
CA GLU A 147 22.47 -19.03 -15.45
C GLU A 147 21.07 -18.79 -14.87
N VAL A 148 20.98 -18.20 -13.68
CA VAL A 148 19.71 -17.87 -13.05
C VAL A 148 19.58 -16.35 -12.88
N GLN A 149 18.42 -15.80 -13.24
CA GLN A 149 17.98 -14.51 -12.76
C GLN A 149 16.95 -14.70 -11.65
N ALA A 150 17.15 -14.03 -10.52
CA ALA A 150 16.26 -14.10 -9.37
C ALA A 150 16.08 -12.73 -8.72
N ARG A 151 14.94 -12.49 -8.07
CA ARG A 151 14.73 -11.30 -7.23
C ARG A 151 15.18 -11.59 -5.82
N LEU A 152 15.99 -10.70 -5.25
CA LEU A 152 16.42 -10.83 -3.86
C LEU A 152 15.25 -10.65 -2.89
N ARG A 153 15.21 -11.54 -1.91
CA ARG A 153 14.28 -11.55 -0.79
C ARG A 153 15.07 -11.74 0.50
N ALA A 154 14.61 -11.11 1.58
CA ALA A 154 15.18 -11.34 2.91
C ALA A 154 14.90 -12.79 3.34
N SER A 155 15.83 -13.42 4.05
CA SER A 155 15.55 -14.64 4.80
C SER A 155 14.34 -14.41 5.70
N GLU A 156 13.40 -15.34 5.69
CA GLU A 156 12.23 -15.25 6.54
C GLU A 156 12.57 -15.63 7.99
N PRO A 157 11.85 -15.08 8.98
CA PRO A 157 12.05 -15.48 10.37
C PRO A 157 11.54 -16.90 10.62
N SER A 158 12.17 -17.61 11.55
CA SER A 158 11.61 -18.86 12.09
C SER A 158 10.25 -18.62 12.74
N ILE A 159 9.33 -19.56 12.55
CA ILE A 159 7.97 -19.47 13.11
C ILE A 159 7.88 -20.31 14.38
N ALA A 160 7.84 -19.63 15.54
CA ALA A 160 7.72 -20.29 16.84
C ALA A 160 6.56 -21.29 16.90
N GLY A 161 6.83 -22.50 17.38
CA GLY A 161 5.83 -23.56 17.51
C GLY A 161 5.52 -24.32 16.21
N ARG A 162 6.20 -24.02 15.10
CA ARG A 162 6.13 -24.84 13.87
C ARG A 162 7.46 -25.53 13.64
N SER A 163 7.46 -26.86 13.68
CA SER A 163 8.64 -27.67 13.35
C SER A 163 8.71 -27.94 11.84
N SER A 164 9.93 -28.08 11.33
CA SER A 164 10.20 -28.63 10.01
C SER A 164 10.29 -30.15 10.07
N THR A 165 9.85 -30.82 9.01
CA THR A 165 9.80 -32.29 8.94
C THR A 165 10.35 -32.73 7.60
N GLY A 166 11.49 -33.44 7.60
CA GLY A 166 12.14 -33.88 6.37
C GLY A 166 12.51 -32.68 5.49
N HIS A 167 11.93 -32.61 4.30
CA HIS A 167 12.16 -31.52 3.33
C HIS A 167 11.11 -30.41 3.40
N THR A 168 10.30 -30.38 4.45
CA THR A 168 9.19 -29.44 4.57
C THR A 168 9.46 -28.44 5.69
N VAL A 169 9.59 -27.18 5.31
CA VAL A 169 9.89 -26.06 6.20
C VAL A 169 8.65 -25.18 6.44
N ALA A 170 8.62 -24.47 7.56
CA ALA A 170 7.51 -23.59 7.91
C ALA A 170 7.59 -22.20 7.25
N SER A 171 8.82 -21.79 6.93
CA SER A 171 9.21 -20.50 6.33
C SER A 171 10.47 -20.70 5.49
N ILE A 172 10.82 -19.75 4.64
CA ILE A 172 12.10 -19.76 3.91
C ILE A 172 13.16 -19.11 4.84
N ASP A 173 13.39 -19.76 5.98
CA ASP A 173 14.45 -19.40 6.92
C ASP A 173 15.76 -20.03 6.43
N VAL A 174 16.64 -19.19 5.87
CA VAL A 174 17.86 -19.66 5.20
C VAL A 174 18.81 -20.38 6.17
N PRO A 175 19.08 -19.87 7.40
CA PRO A 175 19.79 -20.62 8.43
C PRO A 175 19.24 -22.04 8.67
N GLU A 176 17.92 -22.20 8.78
CA GLU A 176 17.29 -23.53 8.94
C GLU A 176 17.53 -24.41 7.70
N LEU A 177 17.37 -23.85 6.50
CA LEU A 177 17.62 -24.56 5.24
C LEU A 177 19.08 -25.01 5.10
N VAL A 178 20.05 -24.21 5.56
CA VAL A 178 21.48 -24.57 5.57
C VAL A 178 21.71 -25.81 6.43
N GLU A 179 21.13 -25.85 7.63
CA GLU A 179 21.24 -27.00 8.54
C GLU A 179 20.58 -28.25 7.93
N LEU A 180 19.36 -28.12 7.40
CA LEU A 180 18.62 -29.24 6.82
C LEU A 180 19.26 -29.78 5.54
N ALA A 181 19.89 -28.93 4.74
CA ALA A 181 20.58 -29.31 3.51
C ALA A 181 22.02 -29.81 3.74
N GLY A 182 22.53 -29.68 4.97
CA GLY A 182 23.91 -30.04 5.28
C GLY A 182 24.92 -29.24 4.45
N VAL A 183 24.57 -27.99 4.09
CA VAL A 183 25.44 -27.12 3.31
C VAL A 183 26.65 -26.74 4.15
N THR A 184 27.84 -26.98 3.61
CA THR A 184 29.11 -26.62 4.23
C THR A 184 29.79 -25.55 3.38
N GLY A 185 30.27 -24.47 4.02
CA GLY A 185 30.91 -23.34 3.34
C GLY A 185 30.20 -22.01 3.56
N GLU A 186 30.55 -21.03 2.73
CA GLU A 186 29.96 -19.69 2.78
C GLU A 186 28.56 -19.68 2.14
N VAL A 187 27.60 -19.05 2.82
CA VAL A 187 26.21 -18.96 2.40
C VAL A 187 25.73 -17.52 2.54
N TYR A 188 24.91 -17.08 1.59
CA TYR A 188 24.09 -15.88 1.72
C TYR A 188 22.96 -16.11 2.72
N SER A 189 23.29 -16.10 4.01
CA SER A 189 22.37 -16.47 5.09
C SER A 189 21.26 -15.47 5.36
N ALA A 190 21.39 -14.22 4.91
CA ALA A 190 20.34 -13.20 5.11
C ALA A 190 19.36 -13.06 3.94
N SER A 191 19.52 -13.85 2.86
CA SER A 191 18.71 -13.68 1.65
C SER A 191 18.50 -14.96 0.85
N TYR A 192 17.40 -15.00 0.10
CA TYR A 192 17.13 -16.01 -0.91
C TYR A 192 16.67 -15.34 -2.22
N GLY A 193 16.68 -16.09 -3.31
CA GLY A 193 16.27 -15.62 -4.63
C GLY A 193 14.89 -16.15 -5.00
N GLN A 194 13.99 -15.27 -5.41
CA GLN A 194 12.77 -15.68 -6.08
C GLN A 194 13.02 -15.75 -7.59
N LEU A 195 12.88 -16.92 -8.19
CA LEU A 195 13.21 -17.17 -9.59
C LEU A 195 12.45 -16.22 -10.54
N ILE A 196 13.19 -15.62 -11.48
CA ILE A 196 12.65 -14.91 -12.65
C ILE A 196 12.75 -15.83 -13.87
N SER A 197 13.95 -16.35 -14.12
CA SER A 197 14.27 -17.24 -15.24
C SER A 197 15.53 -18.03 -14.96
N GLU A 198 15.65 -19.20 -15.59
CA GLU A 198 16.84 -20.05 -15.56
C GLU A 198 17.17 -20.57 -16.97
N ASN A 199 18.45 -20.68 -17.28
CA ASN A 199 18.96 -21.18 -18.56
C ASN A 199 20.08 -22.22 -18.32
N PRO A 200 19.94 -23.47 -18.79
CA PRO A 200 18.77 -24.05 -19.46
C PRO A 200 17.50 -24.01 -18.60
N SER A 201 16.33 -23.97 -19.25
CA SER A 201 15.05 -23.94 -18.56
C SER A 201 14.62 -25.34 -18.09
N ALA A 202 14.11 -25.47 -16.86
CA ALA A 202 13.45 -26.68 -16.39
C ALA A 202 12.01 -26.39 -15.92
N LYS A 203 11.33 -27.44 -15.45
CA LYS A 203 10.00 -27.30 -14.86
C LYS A 203 10.11 -26.56 -13.52
N THR A 204 9.33 -25.49 -13.37
CA THR A 204 9.22 -24.67 -12.16
C THR A 204 7.81 -24.77 -11.56
N GLY A 205 7.62 -24.18 -10.38
CA GLY A 205 6.29 -23.83 -9.89
C GLY A 205 5.75 -22.58 -10.60
N THR A 206 4.56 -22.14 -10.19
CA THR A 206 3.96 -20.87 -10.58
C THR A 206 4.76 -19.74 -9.93
N LEU A 207 5.42 -18.92 -10.74
CA LEU A 207 6.16 -17.76 -10.25
C LEU A 207 5.18 -16.66 -9.81
N PRO A 208 5.39 -16.04 -8.64
CA PRO A 208 4.46 -15.04 -8.13
C PRO A 208 4.49 -13.77 -8.98
N PRO A 209 3.34 -13.08 -9.12
CA PRO A 209 3.27 -11.82 -9.83
C PRO A 209 4.01 -10.72 -9.05
N LYS A 210 4.23 -9.58 -9.72
CA LYS A 210 4.68 -8.37 -9.04
C LYS A 210 3.71 -8.02 -7.90
N PRO A 211 4.21 -7.72 -6.68
CA PRO A 211 3.36 -7.20 -5.62
C PRO A 211 2.68 -5.91 -6.05
N GLU A 212 1.38 -5.83 -5.84
CA GLU A 212 0.62 -4.59 -5.99
C GLU A 212 0.64 -3.86 -4.64
N LEU A 213 1.25 -2.68 -4.63
CA LEU A 213 1.20 -1.76 -3.51
C LEU A 213 0.28 -0.60 -3.87
N ASP A 214 -0.63 -0.26 -2.96
CA ASP A 214 -1.54 0.87 -3.09
C ASP A 214 -1.11 2.02 -2.17
N GLU A 215 -1.29 3.25 -2.62
CA GLU A 215 -1.05 4.45 -1.81
C GLU A 215 -2.11 4.64 -0.72
N GLY A 216 -3.17 3.82 -0.74
CA GLY A 216 -4.27 3.87 0.20
C GLY A 216 -5.14 5.12 0.04
N PRO A 217 -6.18 5.27 0.87
CA PRO A 217 -7.14 6.37 0.77
C PRO A 217 -6.62 7.72 1.31
N HIS A 218 -5.30 7.90 1.43
CA HIS A 218 -4.71 9.10 2.04
C HIS A 218 -5.07 10.38 1.29
N LEU A 219 -5.16 10.35 -0.04
CA LEU A 219 -5.56 11.51 -0.84
C LEU A 219 -7.03 11.92 -0.58
N SER A 220 -7.95 10.96 -0.56
CA SER A 220 -9.37 11.26 -0.32
C SER A 220 -9.60 11.81 1.09
N TYR A 221 -8.89 11.27 2.09
CA TYR A 221 -8.97 11.79 3.45
C TYR A 221 -8.34 13.18 3.57
N ALA A 222 -7.22 13.45 2.91
CA ALA A 222 -6.64 14.79 2.88
C ALA A 222 -7.65 15.79 2.31
N LEU A 223 -8.27 15.49 1.16
CA LEU A 223 -9.27 16.34 0.53
C LEU A 223 -10.50 16.54 1.42
N GLN A 224 -10.95 15.49 2.12
CA GLN A 224 -12.08 15.55 3.05
C GLN A 224 -11.87 16.61 4.14
N TRP A 225 -10.65 16.74 4.69
CA TRP A 225 -10.34 17.78 5.68
C TRP A 225 -10.49 19.19 5.12
N TYR A 226 -10.09 19.44 3.87
CA TYR A 226 -10.31 20.75 3.23
C TYR A 226 -11.79 21.00 2.91
N VAL A 227 -12.56 19.96 2.56
CA VAL A 227 -14.01 20.07 2.37
C VAL A 227 -14.70 20.46 3.68
N PHE A 228 -14.27 19.94 4.83
CA PHE A 228 -14.82 20.37 6.14
C PHE A 228 -14.57 21.85 6.42
N ILE A 229 -13.41 22.39 6.03
CA ILE A 229 -13.14 23.83 6.13
C ILE A 229 -14.14 24.61 5.26
N LEU A 230 -14.37 24.16 4.03
CA LEU A 230 -15.30 24.80 3.11
C LEU A 230 -16.74 24.80 3.66
N ILE A 231 -17.20 23.66 4.17
CA ILE A 231 -18.54 23.53 4.78
C ILE A 231 -18.67 24.45 6.00
N ALA A 232 -17.67 24.46 6.88
CA ALA A 232 -17.67 25.32 8.06
C ALA A 232 -17.68 26.81 7.68
N LEU A 233 -16.91 27.20 6.65
CA LEU A 233 -16.88 28.56 6.12
C LEU A 233 -18.25 28.99 5.59
N ILE A 234 -18.90 28.12 4.80
CA ILE A 234 -20.25 28.34 4.30
C ILE A 234 -21.24 28.47 5.47
N GLY A 235 -21.13 27.61 6.48
CA GLY A 235 -21.97 27.65 7.67
C GLY A 235 -21.86 28.96 8.45
N VAL A 236 -20.64 29.46 8.68
CA VAL A 236 -20.40 30.75 9.35
C VAL A 236 -20.96 31.91 8.50
N GLY A 237 -20.74 31.89 7.18
CA GLY A 237 -21.28 32.91 6.27
C GLY A 237 -22.81 32.88 6.19
N TYR A 238 -23.42 31.70 6.21
CA TYR A 238 -24.87 31.53 6.24
C TYR A 238 -25.45 32.04 7.55
N ALA A 239 -24.87 31.68 8.70
CA ALA A 239 -25.28 32.19 9.99
C ALA A 239 -25.17 33.73 10.05
N ALA A 240 -24.13 34.31 9.45
CA ALA A 240 -23.92 35.76 9.42
C ALA A 240 -25.01 36.45 8.59
N ARG A 241 -25.31 35.88 7.42
CA ARG A 241 -26.41 36.33 6.56
C ARG A 241 -27.76 36.22 7.27
N GLN A 242 -28.02 35.12 7.96
CA GLN A 242 -29.28 34.90 8.65
C GLN A 242 -29.46 35.90 9.80
N GLU A 243 -28.42 36.13 10.61
CA GLU A 243 -28.45 37.13 11.67
C GLU A 243 -28.70 38.55 11.12
N TYR A 244 -28.03 38.93 10.02
CA TYR A 244 -28.28 40.21 9.35
C TYR A 244 -29.74 40.35 8.91
N ARG A 245 -30.33 39.28 8.36
CA ARG A 245 -31.74 39.27 7.95
C ARG A 245 -32.68 39.39 9.12
N THR A 246 -32.42 38.69 10.23
CA THR A 246 -33.23 38.77 11.45
C THR A 246 -33.19 40.17 12.05
N LEU A 247 -32.01 40.79 12.13
CA LEU A 247 -31.85 42.15 12.66
C LEU A 247 -32.47 43.23 11.76
N ASN A 248 -32.66 42.95 10.46
CA ASN A 248 -33.24 43.86 9.48
C ASN A 248 -34.56 43.33 8.89
N ALA A 249 -35.31 42.50 9.62
CA ALA A 249 -36.51 41.84 9.10
C ALA A 249 -37.57 42.83 8.58
N ASP A 250 -37.68 44.00 9.22
CA ASP A 250 -38.59 45.08 8.81
C ASP A 250 -37.97 46.09 7.82
N GLY A 251 -36.70 45.88 7.44
CA GLY A 251 -35.92 46.76 6.56
C GLY A 251 -36.28 46.63 5.09
N GLU A 252 -36.11 47.72 4.34
CA GLU A 252 -36.41 47.77 2.91
C GLU A 252 -35.42 46.91 2.10
N THR A 253 -34.17 46.78 2.56
CA THR A 253 -33.16 45.97 1.88
C THR A 253 -33.46 44.48 1.89
N VAL A 254 -33.93 43.92 3.01
CA VAL A 254 -34.30 42.51 3.11
C VAL A 254 -35.52 42.22 2.23
N ARG A 255 -36.54 43.08 2.27
CA ARG A 255 -37.72 42.99 1.39
C ARG A 255 -37.33 42.99 -0.09
N ARG A 256 -36.47 43.91 -0.52
CA ARG A 256 -35.95 43.94 -1.91
C ARG A 256 -35.13 42.70 -2.27
N GLN A 257 -34.39 42.12 -1.32
CA GLN A 257 -33.66 40.86 -1.55
C GLN A 257 -34.60 39.66 -1.71
N ASP A 258 -35.68 39.62 -0.94
CA ASP A 258 -36.70 38.57 -1.03
C ASP A 258 -37.47 38.65 -2.35
N GLU A 259 -37.87 39.85 -2.76
CA GLU A 259 -38.48 40.06 -4.09
C GLU A 259 -37.56 39.62 -5.22
N ARG A 260 -36.25 39.92 -5.14
CA ARG A 260 -35.26 39.47 -6.14
C ARG A 260 -35.08 37.94 -6.14
N SER A 261 -35.09 37.33 -4.96
CA SER A 261 -34.93 35.88 -4.80
C SER A 261 -36.16 35.14 -5.33
N ALA A 262 -37.37 35.65 -5.02
CA ALA A 262 -38.63 35.15 -5.56
C ALA A 262 -38.69 35.26 -7.09
N ARG A 263 -38.29 36.41 -7.66
CA ARG A 263 -38.16 36.58 -9.12
C ARG A 263 -37.15 35.61 -9.75
N ARG A 264 -36.07 35.26 -9.05
CA ARG A 264 -35.10 34.25 -9.52
C ARG A 264 -35.68 32.84 -9.45
N LYS A 265 -36.37 32.46 -8.36
CA LYS A 265 -37.03 31.14 -8.23
C LYS A 265 -38.10 30.97 -9.32
N GLN A 266 -38.91 32.01 -9.54
CA GLN A 266 -39.93 32.03 -10.60
C GLN A 266 -39.35 31.88 -12.02
N ARG A 267 -38.15 32.42 -12.29
CA ARG A 267 -37.46 32.23 -13.59
C ARG A 267 -36.80 30.85 -13.73
N ARG A 268 -36.47 30.18 -12.62
CA ARG A 268 -35.73 28.91 -12.60
C ARG A 268 -36.66 27.68 -12.66
N GLY A 269 -37.95 27.87 -12.40
CA GLY A 269 -38.93 26.78 -12.34
C GLY A 269 -38.97 26.09 -10.97
N PRO A 270 -39.97 25.21 -10.71
CA PRO A 270 -40.02 24.40 -9.50
C PRO A 270 -38.80 23.47 -9.46
N SER A 271 -38.28 23.21 -8.26
CA SER A 271 -37.26 22.18 -8.05
C SER A 271 -37.92 20.80 -7.88
N ASP A 272 -37.18 19.72 -8.10
CA ASP A 272 -37.68 18.35 -7.90
C ASP A 272 -38.33 18.16 -6.51
N ALA A 273 -37.81 18.83 -5.47
CA ALA A 273 -38.42 18.83 -4.13
C ALA A 273 -39.77 19.57 -4.09
N ASP A 274 -39.92 20.68 -4.84
CA ASP A 274 -41.20 21.38 -4.96
C ASP A 274 -42.22 20.54 -5.76
N GLU A 275 -41.76 19.68 -6.69
CA GLU A 275 -42.62 18.77 -7.45
C GLU A 275 -43.04 17.55 -6.61
N GLU A 276 -42.13 16.99 -5.80
CA GLU A 276 -42.46 15.91 -4.85
C GLU A 276 -43.43 16.37 -3.76
N ASP A 277 -43.21 17.54 -3.14
CA ASP A 277 -44.16 18.11 -2.18
C ASP A 277 -45.55 18.33 -2.82
N ALA A 278 -45.59 18.82 -4.07
CA ALA A 278 -46.83 18.99 -4.81
C ALA A 278 -47.53 17.67 -5.16
N MET A 279 -46.79 16.55 -5.27
CA MET A 279 -47.37 15.21 -5.45
C MET A 279 -47.86 14.60 -4.13
N LEU A 280 -47.26 14.97 -2.99
CA LEU A 280 -47.69 14.52 -1.66
C LEU A 280 -48.95 15.25 -1.16
N ASP A 281 -49.13 16.50 -1.59
CA ASP A 281 -50.28 17.34 -1.25
C ASP A 281 -51.48 17.21 -2.23
N ALA A 282 -51.36 16.41 -3.30
CA ALA A 282 -52.40 16.16 -4.31
C ALA A 282 -53.17 14.85 -4.07
#